data_AF-A0A346SHC0-F1
#
_entry.id   AF-A0A346SHC0-F1
#
_cell.length_a   1.000
_cell.length_b   1.000
_cell.length_c   1.000
_cell.angle_alpha   90.00
_cell.angle_beta   90.00
_cell.angle_gamma   90.00
#
_symmetry.space_group_name_H-M   'P 1'
#
loop_
_entity.id
_entity.type
_entity.pdbx_description
1 polymer ?
#
loop_
_entity_poly.entity_id
_entity_poly.type
_entity_poly.pdbx_seq_one_letter_code
_entity_poly.pdbx_strand_id
1 'polypeptide(L)'
;MFPIPRLLARILAGFSVVLGLFLTLASGAFGPFTDTQALHGVSLTIALASSFLIWSGLNGKPQPSWAAKIGISVATVTALWSLLTVPVVLVQARTISDGAPYCIAEHAENSPVKALYELRGFSFYTTKTGYKSTSAWYFHGLMIVDYPEEQRVYNWSPRRWRFDQVERPDGFIKPVRNVCTPA
;
A
#
# COMPACT_ATOMS: atom_id res chain seq x y z
N MET A 1 -6.48 32.85 5.57
CA MET A 1 -5.14 32.39 5.15
C MET A 1 -4.68 33.26 3.98
N PHE A 2 -3.50 33.86 4.06
CA PHE A 2 -2.91 34.57 2.92
C PHE A 2 -2.36 33.56 1.91
N PRO A 3 -2.61 33.73 0.59
CA PRO A 3 -2.11 32.79 -0.40
C PRO A 3 -0.59 32.86 -0.53
N ILE A 4 0.02 31.72 -0.84
CA ILE A 4 1.46 31.63 -1.09
C ILE A 4 1.77 32.34 -2.41
N PRO A 5 2.80 33.21 -2.48
CA PRO A 5 3.24 33.80 -3.73
C PRO A 5 3.52 32.70 -4.77
N ARG A 6 3.04 32.88 -6.01
CA ARG A 6 3.13 31.85 -7.06
C ARG A 6 4.54 31.29 -7.27
N LEU A 7 5.54 32.17 -7.27
CA LEU A 7 6.94 31.76 -7.46
C LEU A 7 7.40 30.85 -6.32
N LEU A 8 7.13 31.25 -5.07
CA LEU A 8 7.47 30.46 -3.89
C LEU A 8 6.73 29.12 -3.89
N ALA A 9 5.43 29.10 -4.22
CA ALA A 9 4.67 27.86 -4.31
C ALA A 9 5.24 26.89 -5.36
N ARG A 10 5.71 27.39 -6.51
CA ARG A 10 6.37 26.58 -7.55
C ARG A 10 7.72 26.04 -7.09
N ILE A 11 8.52 26.85 -6.40
CA ILE A 11 9.80 26.42 -5.83
C ILE A 11 9.58 25.31 -4.80
N LEU A 12 8.64 25.51 -3.86
CA LEU A 12 8.31 24.50 -2.84
C LEU A 12 7.76 23.22 -3.46
N ALA A 13 6.87 23.32 -4.44
CA ALA A 13 6.35 22.17 -5.16
C ALA A 13 7.45 21.42 -5.92
N GLY A 14 8.31 22.14 -6.66
CA GLY A 14 9.43 21.56 -7.39
C GLY A 14 10.43 20.86 -6.46
N PHE A 15 10.80 21.51 -5.36
CA PHE A 15 11.64 20.91 -4.32
C PHE A 15 11.00 19.66 -3.72
N SER A 16 9.70 19.68 -3.43
CA SER A 16 8.97 18.52 -2.91
C SER A 16 8.99 17.36 -3.90
N VAL A 17 8.85 17.63 -5.20
CA VAL A 17 8.93 16.60 -6.24
C VAL A 17 10.32 15.97 -6.30
N VAL A 18 11.38 16.80 -6.35
CA VAL A 18 12.76 16.30 -6.41
C VAL A 18 13.10 15.47 -5.17
N LEU A 19 12.81 16.00 -3.99
CA LEU A 19 13.09 15.32 -2.72
C LEU A 19 12.25 14.05 -2.57
N GLY A 20 10.96 14.10 -2.87
CA GLY A 20 10.05 12.96 -2.76
C GLY A 20 10.41 11.82 -3.70
N LEU A 21 10.79 12.14 -4.95
CA LEU A 21 11.32 11.15 -5.89
C LEU A 21 12.64 10.55 -5.40
N PHE A 22 13.57 11.39 -4.93
CA PHE A 22 14.84 10.92 -4.38
C PHE A 22 14.63 9.97 -3.21
N LEU A 23 13.77 10.32 -2.24
CA LEU A 23 13.46 9.48 -1.09
C LEU A 23 12.78 8.16 -1.51
N THR A 24 11.86 8.22 -2.46
CA THR A 24 11.18 7.02 -2.99
C THR A 24 12.19 6.08 -3.65
N LEU A 25 13.08 6.59 -4.51
CA LEU A 25 14.11 5.81 -5.17
C LEU A 25 15.16 5.28 -4.18
N ALA A 26 15.62 6.11 -3.24
CA ALA A 26 16.55 5.70 -2.20
C ALA A 26 15.96 4.55 -1.36
N SER A 27 14.68 4.62 -1.00
CA SER A 27 14.02 3.53 -0.27
C SER A 27 14.00 2.21 -1.05
N GLY A 28 13.99 2.26 -2.38
CA GLY A 28 14.11 1.10 -3.25
C GLY A 28 15.54 0.62 -3.48
N ALA A 29 16.53 1.51 -3.41
CA ALA A 29 17.94 1.14 -3.50
C ALA A 29 18.43 0.44 -2.22
N PHE A 30 17.93 0.85 -1.06
CA PHE A 30 18.32 0.33 0.25
C PHE A 30 17.34 -0.71 0.84
N GLY A 31 16.30 -1.09 0.10
CA GLY A 31 15.26 -2.00 0.56
C GLY A 31 14.47 -2.64 -0.57
N PRO A 32 13.52 -3.54 -0.29
CA PRO A 32 12.72 -4.17 -1.33
C PRO A 32 11.70 -3.20 -1.92
N PHE A 33 11.89 -2.82 -3.19
CA PHE A 33 11.02 -1.88 -3.89
C PHE A 33 9.76 -2.55 -4.47
N THR A 34 8.59 -2.38 -3.84
CA THR A 34 7.30 -2.88 -4.38
C THR A 34 6.56 -1.80 -5.16
N ASP A 35 5.68 -2.21 -6.07
CA ASP A 35 4.78 -1.28 -6.79
C ASP A 35 3.93 -0.46 -5.81
N THR A 36 3.48 -1.07 -4.71
CA THR A 36 2.72 -0.42 -3.65
C THR A 36 3.54 0.65 -2.92
N GLN A 37 4.81 0.38 -2.60
CA GLN A 37 5.70 1.35 -1.97
C GLN A 37 6.01 2.52 -2.92
N ALA A 38 6.24 2.24 -4.20
CA ALA A 38 6.41 3.25 -5.23
C ALA A 38 5.17 4.13 -5.36
N LEU A 39 3.98 3.52 -5.43
CA LEU A 39 2.71 4.22 -5.51
C LEU A 39 2.47 5.10 -4.26
N HIS A 40 2.81 4.61 -3.06
CA HIS A 40 2.72 5.38 -1.83
C HIS A 40 3.62 6.63 -1.89
N GLY A 41 4.91 6.46 -2.21
CA GLY A 41 5.86 7.56 -2.29
C GLY A 41 5.50 8.62 -3.34
N VAL A 42 5.09 8.18 -4.53
CA VAL A 42 4.63 9.07 -5.61
C VAL A 42 3.36 9.81 -5.21
N SER A 43 2.38 9.10 -4.65
CA SER A 43 1.10 9.72 -4.23
C SER A 43 1.30 10.80 -3.16
N LEU A 44 2.16 10.54 -2.16
CA LEU A 44 2.49 11.52 -1.12
C LEU A 44 3.23 12.73 -1.69
N THR A 45 4.18 12.51 -2.59
CA THR A 45 4.93 13.57 -3.28
C THR A 45 3.98 14.48 -4.07
N ILE A 46 3.05 13.89 -4.82
CA ILE A 46 2.03 14.62 -5.56
C ILE A 46 1.13 15.40 -4.59
N ALA A 47 0.69 14.79 -3.48
CA ALA A 47 -0.15 15.45 -2.49
C ALA A 47 0.51 16.72 -1.92
N LEU A 48 1.78 16.62 -1.52
CA LEU A 48 2.54 17.74 -0.97
C LEU A 48 2.75 18.85 -2.01
N ALA A 49 3.21 18.50 -3.22
CA ALA A 49 3.40 19.46 -4.30
C ALA A 49 2.09 20.17 -4.68
N SER A 50 0.99 19.41 -4.83
CA SER A 50 -0.34 19.95 -5.10
C SER A 50 -0.85 20.84 -3.97
N SER A 51 -0.56 20.52 -2.71
CA SER A 51 -0.98 21.34 -1.57
C SER A 51 -0.39 22.75 -1.65
N PHE A 52 0.91 22.88 -1.94
CA PHE A 52 1.52 24.21 -2.14
C PHE A 52 0.91 24.96 -3.32
N LEU A 53 0.63 24.25 -4.43
CA LEU A 53 0.06 24.87 -5.64
C LEU A 53 -1.41 25.24 -5.48
N ILE A 54 -2.19 24.53 -4.63
CA ILE A 54 -3.58 24.85 -4.32
C ILE A 54 -3.68 26.20 -3.61
N TRP A 55 -2.78 26.43 -2.66
CA TRP A 55 -2.71 27.67 -1.90
C TRP A 55 -1.98 28.81 -2.63
N SER A 56 -1.49 28.55 -3.85
CA SER A 56 -0.83 29.59 -4.65
C SER A 56 -1.84 30.64 -5.13
N GLY A 57 -1.44 31.92 -5.11
CA GLY A 57 -2.34 33.00 -5.46
C GLY A 57 -1.64 34.29 -5.88
N LEU A 58 -2.45 35.25 -6.36
CA LEU A 58 -2.02 36.59 -6.75
C LEU A 58 -3.01 37.60 -6.15
N ASN A 59 -2.52 38.77 -5.73
CA ASN A 59 -3.34 39.85 -5.17
C ASN A 59 -4.23 39.39 -3.99
N GLY A 60 -3.67 38.55 -3.10
CA GLY A 60 -4.36 38.07 -1.91
C GLY A 60 -5.45 37.02 -2.16
N LYS A 61 -5.64 36.57 -3.42
CA LYS A 61 -6.65 35.54 -3.77
C LYS A 61 -5.97 34.24 -4.23
N PRO A 62 -6.33 33.07 -3.65
CA PRO A 62 -5.92 31.77 -4.17
C PRO A 62 -6.38 31.56 -5.62
N GLN A 63 -5.49 31.04 -6.47
CA GLN A 63 -5.76 30.72 -7.87
C GLN A 63 -5.13 29.36 -8.19
N PRO A 64 -5.71 28.25 -7.70
CA PRO A 64 -5.16 26.91 -7.86
C PRO A 64 -5.12 26.51 -9.35
N SER A 65 -3.96 26.01 -9.80
CA SER A 65 -3.83 25.47 -11.16
C SER A 65 -4.60 24.17 -11.32
N TRP A 66 -4.95 23.82 -12.57
CA TRP A 66 -5.61 22.55 -12.88
C TRP A 66 -4.76 21.34 -12.48
N ALA A 67 -3.44 21.41 -12.69
CA ALA A 67 -2.49 20.39 -12.23
C ALA A 67 -2.56 20.17 -10.71
N ALA A 68 -2.68 21.24 -9.91
CA ALA A 68 -2.79 21.14 -8.47
C ALA A 68 -4.08 20.40 -8.05
N LYS A 69 -5.21 20.75 -8.70
CA LYS A 69 -6.51 20.09 -8.48
C LYS A 69 -6.47 18.62 -8.83
N ILE A 70 -5.92 18.25 -9.99
CA ILE A 70 -5.78 16.83 -10.36
C ILE A 70 -4.88 16.10 -9.39
N GLY A 71 -3.71 16.67 -9.09
CA GLY A 71 -2.75 15.97 -8.23
C GLY A 71 -3.35 15.68 -6.85
N ILE A 72 -4.07 16.63 -6.24
CA ILE A 72 -4.72 16.37 -4.96
C ILE A 72 -5.89 15.37 -5.09
N SER A 73 -6.63 15.39 -6.20
CA SER A 73 -7.69 14.42 -6.46
C SER A 73 -7.12 13.01 -6.59
N VAL A 74 -6.03 12.83 -7.36
CA VAL A 74 -5.34 11.54 -7.52
C VAL A 74 -4.81 11.05 -6.18
N ALA A 75 -4.14 11.91 -5.41
CA ALA A 75 -3.64 11.57 -4.08
C ALA A 75 -4.78 11.16 -3.12
N THR A 76 -5.90 11.90 -3.15
CA THR A 76 -7.09 11.60 -2.35
C THR A 76 -7.67 10.23 -2.70
N VAL A 77 -7.91 9.96 -3.99
CA VAL A 77 -8.43 8.66 -4.45
C VAL A 77 -7.50 7.52 -4.02
N THR A 78 -6.20 7.74 -4.13
CA THR A 78 -5.17 6.78 -3.76
C THR A 78 -5.14 6.50 -2.26
N ALA A 79 -5.30 7.53 -1.43
CA ALA A 79 -5.43 7.39 0.02
C ALA A 79 -6.74 6.66 0.42
N LEU A 80 -7.85 6.98 -0.24
CA LEU A 80 -9.13 6.29 -0.02
C LEU A 80 -9.04 4.81 -0.39
N TRP A 81 -8.42 4.48 -1.52
CA TRP A 81 -8.14 3.11 -1.94
C TRP A 81 -7.36 2.34 -0.85
N SER A 82 -6.32 2.96 -0.29
CA SER A 82 -5.52 2.36 0.77
C SER A 82 -6.33 2.10 2.05
N LEU A 83 -7.20 3.05 2.45
CA LEU A 83 -8.07 2.91 3.61
C LEU A 83 -9.17 1.85 3.39
N LEU A 84 -9.79 1.84 2.21
CA LEU A 84 -10.85 0.90 1.83
C LEU A 84 -10.35 -0.55 1.74
N THR A 85 -9.04 -0.78 1.59
CA THR A 85 -8.47 -2.13 1.64
C THR A 85 -8.78 -2.82 2.97
N VAL A 86 -8.81 -2.09 4.10
CA VAL A 86 -9.08 -2.65 5.43
C VAL A 86 -10.44 -3.36 5.49
N PRO A 87 -11.59 -2.69 5.26
CA PRO A 87 -12.89 -3.36 5.31
C PRO A 87 -13.02 -4.46 4.25
N VAL A 88 -12.43 -4.31 3.06
CA VAL A 88 -12.49 -5.33 2.00
C VAL A 88 -11.79 -6.61 2.42
N VAL A 89 -10.58 -6.50 2.98
CA VAL A 89 -9.83 -7.64 3.52
C VAL A 89 -10.61 -8.32 4.63
N LEU A 90 -11.16 -7.56 5.59
CA LEU A 90 -11.90 -8.12 6.73
C LEU A 90 -13.19 -8.82 6.30
N VAL A 91 -13.96 -8.23 5.38
CA VAL A 91 -15.20 -8.84 4.87
C VAL A 91 -14.88 -10.14 4.15
N GLN A 92 -13.89 -10.13 3.24
CA GLN A 92 -13.52 -11.35 2.53
C GLN A 92 -12.94 -12.42 3.45
N ALA A 93 -12.13 -12.04 4.44
CA ALA A 93 -11.59 -13.01 5.39
C ALA A 93 -12.71 -13.75 6.12
N ARG A 94 -13.73 -13.01 6.60
CA ARG A 94 -14.92 -13.61 7.23
C ARG A 94 -15.74 -14.46 6.27
N THR A 95 -15.96 -13.98 5.04
CA THR A 95 -16.75 -14.71 4.04
C THR A 95 -16.06 -15.99 3.58
N ILE A 96 -14.73 -15.95 3.41
CA ILE A 96 -13.96 -17.11 2.99
C ILE A 96 -13.83 -18.10 4.14
N SER A 97 -13.54 -17.63 5.36
CA SER A 97 -13.35 -18.53 6.49
C SER A 97 -14.62 -19.27 6.88
N ASP A 98 -15.81 -18.68 6.63
CA ASP A 98 -17.11 -19.32 6.88
C ASP A 98 -17.23 -19.93 8.29
N GLY A 99 -16.75 -19.18 9.28
CA GLY A 99 -16.72 -19.61 10.69
C GLY A 99 -15.50 -20.45 11.10
N ALA A 100 -14.67 -20.90 10.17
CA ALA A 100 -13.40 -21.55 10.48
C ALA A 100 -12.39 -20.54 11.08
N PRO A 101 -11.50 -20.97 11.98
CA PRO A 101 -10.38 -20.16 12.46
C PRO A 101 -9.52 -19.68 11.30
N TYR A 102 -9.07 -18.43 11.37
CA TYR A 102 -8.17 -17.88 10.35
C TYR A 102 -7.17 -16.90 10.96
N CYS A 103 -6.08 -16.68 10.23
CA CYS A 103 -5.13 -15.63 10.55
C CYS A 103 -4.71 -14.90 9.27
N ILE A 104 -4.45 -13.59 9.39
CA ILE A 104 -3.91 -12.74 8.34
C ILE A 104 -2.50 -12.34 8.72
N ALA A 105 -1.56 -12.43 7.78
CA ALA A 105 -0.16 -12.10 7.98
C ALA A 105 0.44 -11.42 6.76
N GLU A 106 1.54 -10.71 6.97
CA GLU A 106 2.45 -10.39 5.87
C GLU A 106 3.16 -11.68 5.41
N HIS A 107 3.64 -11.72 4.17
CA HIS A 107 4.45 -12.85 3.69
C HIS A 107 5.87 -12.78 4.26
N ALA A 108 5.98 -13.14 5.53
CA ALA A 108 7.19 -13.23 6.33
C ALA A 108 6.96 -14.21 7.48
N GLU A 109 8.02 -14.87 7.95
CA GLU A 109 7.93 -15.82 9.06
C GLU A 109 7.40 -15.16 10.34
N ASN A 110 6.40 -15.77 10.97
CA ASN A 110 5.79 -15.31 12.24
C ASN A 110 5.41 -13.82 12.24
N SER A 111 4.76 -13.36 11.18
CA SER A 111 4.40 -11.96 10.97
C SER A 111 2.88 -11.73 10.88
N PRO A 112 2.10 -12.12 11.91
CA PRO A 112 0.66 -11.88 11.94
C PRO A 112 0.37 -10.38 11.92
N VAL A 113 -0.71 -10.01 11.25
CA VAL A 113 -1.30 -8.67 11.34
C VAL A 113 -1.83 -8.48 12.75
N LYS A 114 -1.33 -7.48 13.47
CA LYS A 114 -1.70 -7.22 14.87
C LYS A 114 -2.70 -6.07 15.03
N ALA A 115 -2.81 -5.20 14.02
CA ALA A 115 -3.70 -4.06 14.05
C ALA A 115 -4.29 -3.74 12.68
N LEU A 116 -5.47 -3.12 12.68
CA LEU A 116 -6.22 -2.81 11.46
C LEU A 116 -5.48 -1.88 10.49
N TYR A 117 -4.60 -1.00 10.97
CA TYR A 117 -3.86 -0.07 10.11
C TYR A 117 -2.79 -0.77 9.26
N GLU A 118 -2.41 -2.00 9.63
CA GLU A 118 -1.49 -2.86 8.89
C GLU A 118 -2.19 -3.48 7.66
N LEU A 119 -3.53 -3.53 7.65
CA LEU A 119 -4.34 -3.98 6.49
C LEU A 119 -4.58 -2.89 5.44
N ARG A 120 -4.07 -1.67 5.64
CA ARG A 120 -4.20 -0.61 4.63
C ARG A 120 -3.42 -1.01 3.38
N GLY A 121 -3.90 -0.60 2.20
CA GLY A 121 -3.26 -0.94 0.92
C GLY A 121 -1.77 -0.57 0.88
N PHE A 122 -1.37 0.53 1.54
CA PHE A 122 0.03 0.99 1.66
C PHE A 122 0.81 0.41 2.85
N SER A 123 0.24 -0.54 3.57
CA SER A 123 0.90 -1.26 4.65
C SER A 123 0.92 -2.78 4.39
N PHE A 124 -0.12 -3.32 3.72
CA PHE A 124 -0.35 -4.75 3.62
C PHE A 124 0.42 -5.39 2.46
N TYR A 125 1.74 -5.42 2.58
CA TYR A 125 2.65 -6.07 1.64
C TYR A 125 3.94 -6.54 2.34
N THR A 126 4.58 -7.61 1.85
CA THR A 126 5.87 -8.03 2.42
C THR A 126 7.02 -7.09 2.07
N THR A 127 7.82 -6.77 3.08
CA THR A 127 9.06 -5.98 2.98
C THR A 127 10.32 -6.84 3.17
N LYS A 128 10.22 -8.18 3.13
CA LYS A 128 11.38 -9.06 3.34
C LYS A 128 12.19 -9.30 2.06
N THR A 129 13.51 -9.21 2.17
CA THR A 129 14.48 -9.53 1.11
C THR A 129 14.61 -11.05 0.94
N GLY A 130 14.98 -11.52 -0.26
CA GLY A 130 15.05 -12.96 -0.57
C GLY A 130 13.68 -13.64 -0.82
N TYR A 131 12.58 -12.90 -0.66
CA TYR A 131 11.26 -13.21 -1.21
C TYR A 131 11.07 -12.60 -2.61
N LYS A 132 12.01 -11.75 -3.03
CA LYS A 132 12.15 -11.23 -4.39
C LYS A 132 13.43 -11.77 -5.00
N SER A 133 13.31 -12.59 -6.03
CA SER A 133 14.41 -12.98 -6.91
C SER A 133 13.86 -12.95 -8.33
N THR A 134 14.10 -11.86 -9.07
CA THR A 134 13.96 -11.65 -10.53
C THR A 134 12.72 -12.20 -11.26
N SER A 135 11.76 -12.74 -10.53
CA SER A 135 10.59 -13.47 -10.97
C SER A 135 9.52 -13.27 -9.89
N ALA A 136 8.33 -12.88 -10.33
CA ALA A 136 7.28 -12.22 -9.55
C ALA A 136 6.54 -13.13 -8.55
N TRP A 137 7.27 -13.86 -7.70
CA TRP A 137 6.72 -14.86 -6.78
C TRP A 137 6.73 -14.40 -5.32
N TYR A 138 6.23 -13.19 -5.04
CA TYR A 138 5.96 -12.75 -3.67
C TYR A 138 4.46 -12.53 -3.45
N PHE A 139 3.98 -12.98 -2.29
CA PHE A 139 2.64 -12.68 -1.80
C PHE A 139 2.63 -11.33 -1.09
N HIS A 140 1.55 -10.56 -1.28
CA HIS A 140 1.43 -9.24 -0.66
C HIS A 140 1.05 -9.43 0.82
N GLY A 141 -0.07 -10.08 1.04
CA GLY A 141 -0.50 -10.54 2.35
C GLY A 141 -1.06 -11.94 2.21
N LEU A 142 -0.94 -12.72 3.27
CA LEU A 142 -1.44 -14.08 3.33
C LEU A 142 -2.59 -14.16 4.31
N MET A 143 -3.55 -15.01 4.00
CA MET A 143 -4.56 -15.47 4.93
C MET A 143 -4.49 -16.99 4.99
N ILE A 144 -4.37 -17.52 6.19
CA ILE A 144 -4.40 -18.95 6.48
C ILE A 144 -5.75 -19.25 7.13
N VAL A 145 -6.47 -20.22 6.60
CA VAL A 145 -7.75 -20.68 7.14
C VAL A 145 -7.64 -22.16 7.48
N ASP A 146 -8.06 -22.53 8.67
CA ASP A 146 -8.01 -23.91 9.17
C ASP A 146 -9.38 -24.58 9.07
N TYR A 147 -9.67 -25.18 7.91
CA TYR A 147 -10.89 -25.97 7.76
C TYR A 147 -10.70 -27.36 8.39
N PRO A 148 -11.78 -28.07 8.76
CA PRO A 148 -11.69 -29.38 9.40
C PRO A 148 -10.88 -30.42 8.61
N GLU A 149 -10.89 -30.34 7.28
CA GLU A 149 -10.22 -31.32 6.41
C GLU A 149 -8.84 -30.85 5.93
N GLU A 150 -8.63 -29.54 5.82
CA GLU A 150 -7.39 -28.98 5.30
C GLU A 150 -7.18 -27.52 5.69
N GLN A 151 -5.91 -27.15 5.83
CA GLN A 151 -5.52 -25.77 5.92
C GLN A 151 -5.36 -25.18 4.52
N ARG A 152 -6.11 -24.10 4.21
CA ARG A 152 -6.00 -23.36 2.95
C ARG A 152 -5.25 -22.05 3.14
N VAL A 153 -4.48 -21.67 2.11
CA VAL A 153 -3.72 -20.43 2.08
C VAL A 153 -4.23 -19.57 0.94
N TYR A 154 -4.43 -18.28 1.21
CA TYR A 154 -4.88 -17.30 0.24
C TYR A 154 -3.92 -16.12 0.20
N ASN A 155 -3.67 -15.59 -1.00
CA ASN A 155 -2.89 -14.38 -1.19
C ASN A 155 -3.81 -13.19 -1.49
N TRP A 156 -3.58 -12.07 -0.81
CA TRP A 156 -4.19 -10.81 -1.13
C TRP A 156 -3.66 -10.27 -2.47
N SER A 157 -4.57 -9.92 -3.37
CA SER A 157 -4.27 -9.24 -4.63
C SER A 157 -4.72 -7.78 -4.57
N PRO A 158 -3.81 -6.81 -4.36
CA PRO A 158 -4.16 -5.39 -4.36
C PRO A 158 -4.75 -4.92 -5.69
N ARG A 159 -4.41 -5.58 -6.80
CA ARG A 159 -4.95 -5.28 -8.13
C ARG A 159 -6.37 -5.79 -8.32
N ARG A 160 -6.67 -7.01 -7.83
CA ARG A 160 -8.00 -7.64 -7.98
C ARG A 160 -8.94 -7.35 -6.81
N TRP A 161 -8.46 -6.72 -5.75
CA TRP A 161 -9.22 -6.44 -4.54
C TRP A 161 -9.81 -7.70 -3.91
N ARG A 162 -9.03 -8.79 -3.91
CA ARG A 162 -9.50 -10.06 -3.35
C ARG A 162 -8.40 -10.98 -2.87
N PHE A 163 -8.78 -11.93 -2.03
CA PHE A 163 -7.99 -13.10 -1.72
C PHE A 163 -8.11 -14.13 -2.85
N ASP A 164 -6.97 -14.58 -3.37
CA ASP A 164 -6.89 -15.66 -4.36
C ASP A 164 -6.23 -16.88 -3.68
N GLN A 165 -6.82 -18.06 -3.83
CA GLN A 165 -6.29 -19.28 -3.24
C GLN A 165 -4.91 -19.62 -3.84
N VAL A 166 -3.99 -20.03 -2.97
CA VAL A 166 -2.70 -20.57 -3.35
C VAL A 166 -2.85 -22.08 -3.53
N GLU A 167 -2.82 -22.56 -4.78
CA GLU A 167 -3.11 -23.97 -5.11
C GLU A 167 -2.06 -24.96 -4.58
N ARG A 168 -0.78 -24.56 -4.53
CA ARG A 168 0.34 -25.42 -4.12
C ARG A 168 1.23 -24.73 -3.09
N PRO A 169 0.72 -24.48 -1.87
CA PRO A 169 1.44 -23.69 -0.85
C PRO A 169 2.78 -24.31 -0.44
N ASP A 170 2.95 -25.62 -0.58
CA ASP A 170 4.17 -26.33 -0.21
C ASP A 170 5.22 -26.34 -1.34
N GLY A 171 4.89 -25.80 -2.52
CA GLY A 171 5.80 -25.72 -3.67
C GLY A 171 6.70 -24.48 -3.69
N PHE A 172 6.56 -23.57 -2.72
CA PHE A 172 7.31 -22.32 -2.68
C PHE A 172 8.61 -22.44 -1.89
N ILE A 173 9.68 -21.82 -2.40
CA ILE A 173 10.99 -21.74 -1.72
C ILE A 173 10.86 -21.08 -0.34
N LYS A 174 9.95 -20.11 -0.22
CA LYS A 174 9.64 -19.45 1.04
C LYS A 174 8.32 -19.98 1.60
N PRO A 175 8.28 -20.38 2.88
CA PRO A 175 7.06 -20.91 3.50
C PRO A 175 5.92 -19.91 3.51
N VAL A 176 4.70 -20.40 3.24
CA VAL A 176 3.46 -19.61 3.30
C VAL A 176 2.49 -20.07 4.40
N ARG A 177 2.69 -21.26 4.99
CA ARG A 177 1.85 -21.81 6.06
C ARG A 177 2.29 -21.39 7.47
N ASN A 178 3.57 -21.09 7.64
CA ASN A 178 4.15 -20.76 8.96
C ASN A 178 4.32 -19.24 9.16
N VAL A 179 3.45 -18.45 8.52
CA VAL A 179 3.47 -16.99 8.66
C VAL A 179 2.67 -16.53 9.87
N CYS A 180 1.67 -17.30 10.29
CA CYS A 180 0.96 -17.16 11.56
C CYS A 180 0.05 -18.37 11.83
N THR A 181 -0.53 -18.44 13.02
CA THR A 181 -1.42 -19.53 13.44
C THR A 181 -2.88 -19.05 13.45
N PRO A 182 -3.80 -19.76 12.77
CA PRO A 182 -5.25 -19.54 12.90
C PRO A 182 -5.72 -19.65 14.35
N ALA A 183 -6.63 -18.78 14.76
CA ALA A 183 -7.23 -18.75 16.09
C ALA A 183 -8.69 -18.28 16.05
#